data_AF-A0A183C5U1-F1
#
_entry.id   AF-A0A183C5U1-F1
#
_cell.length_a   1.000
_cell.length_b   1.000
_cell.length_c   1.000
_cell.angle_alpha   90.00
_cell.angle_beta   90.00
_cell.angle_gamma   90.00
#
_symmetry.space_group_name_H-M   'P 1'
#
loop_
_entity.id
_entity.type
_entity.pdbx_description
1 polymer ?
#
loop_
_entity_poly.entity_id
_entity_poly.type
_entity_poly.pdbx_seq_one_letter_code
_entity_poly.pdbx_strand_id
1 'polypeptide(L)'
;MTNFKDFYKQRRGPKTVRSDVEYINGLPWRIKIKDCGDYVGLHLHCYGDETDMAWTCRAAFQCSVISCNNRGECLMKQGELNSFDIYHANSLFWGYDDFVEFEELMDVKNGLYDEKADAVTFKAEVKDFCGENYINNLCESDKLGVNERNELKERHNELFGTE
;
A
#
# COMPACT_ATOMS: atom_id res chain seq x y z
N MET A 1 4.28 -5.40 20.84
CA MET A 1 5.16 -5.69 19.68
C MET A 1 5.28 -7.19 19.62
N THR A 2 4.73 -7.81 18.58
CA THR A 2 4.81 -9.26 18.38
C THR A 2 6.16 -9.54 17.73
N ASN A 3 6.94 -10.45 18.28
CA ASN A 3 8.19 -10.87 17.67
C ASN A 3 7.92 -11.50 16.30
N PHE A 4 8.82 -11.35 15.32
CA PHE A 4 8.58 -11.82 13.95
C PHE A 4 8.31 -13.34 13.89
N LYS A 5 9.04 -14.13 14.68
CA LYS A 5 8.77 -15.56 14.86
C LYS A 5 7.38 -15.87 15.41
N ASP A 6 6.81 -15.02 16.27
CA ASP A 6 5.48 -15.24 16.85
C ASP A 6 4.35 -14.92 15.87
N PHE A 7 4.55 -13.91 15.01
CA PHE A 7 3.65 -13.62 13.89
C PHE A 7 3.49 -14.86 13.00
N TYR A 8 4.59 -15.57 12.74
CA TYR A 8 4.60 -16.78 11.91
C TYR A 8 4.12 -18.06 12.63
N LYS A 9 4.60 -18.32 13.85
CA LYS A 9 4.35 -19.60 14.54
C LYS A 9 2.87 -19.83 14.88
N GLN A 10 2.06 -18.78 14.91
CA GLN A 10 0.65 -18.92 15.19
C GLN A 10 -0.13 -19.28 13.92
N ARG A 11 -0.34 -20.59 13.66
CA ARG A 11 -1.39 -21.08 12.72
C ARG A 11 -2.81 -20.54 13.02
N ARG A 12 -2.99 -19.90 14.19
CA ARG A 12 -4.21 -19.24 14.69
C ARG A 12 -4.06 -17.72 14.92
N GLY A 13 -2.92 -17.14 14.58
CA GLY A 13 -2.62 -15.72 14.78
C GLY A 13 -3.28 -14.85 13.71
N PRO A 14 -3.20 -13.51 13.83
CA PRO A 14 -3.67 -12.64 12.76
C PRO A 14 -2.83 -12.91 11.52
N LYS A 15 -3.47 -13.46 10.47
CA LYS A 15 -2.86 -13.71 9.14
C LYS A 15 -2.34 -12.44 8.46
N THR A 16 -2.51 -11.27 9.09
CA THR A 16 -2.17 -9.98 8.55
C THR A 16 -1.74 -9.01 9.64
N VAL A 17 -0.66 -8.27 9.41
CA VAL A 17 -0.21 -7.13 10.24
C VAL A 17 -0.23 -5.87 9.39
N ARG A 18 -0.59 -4.75 10.00
CA ARG A 18 -0.69 -3.44 9.37
C ARG A 18 0.27 -2.47 10.06
N SER A 19 0.93 -1.63 9.27
CA SER A 19 1.74 -0.51 9.77
C SER A 19 0.87 0.65 10.26
N ASP A 20 1.50 1.63 10.90
CA ASP A 20 0.89 2.94 11.13
C ASP A 20 0.66 3.66 9.78
N VAL A 21 -0.12 4.75 9.80
CA VAL A 21 -0.36 5.56 8.60
C VAL A 21 0.78 6.53 8.39
N GLU A 22 1.29 6.62 7.17
CA GLU A 22 2.22 7.65 6.73
C GLU A 22 1.56 8.57 5.71
N TYR A 23 1.80 9.88 5.80
CA TYR A 23 1.24 10.85 4.85
C TYR A 23 2.27 11.20 3.80
N ILE A 24 1.98 10.85 2.54
CA ILE A 24 2.81 11.16 1.38
C ILE A 24 1.96 12.04 0.45
N ASN A 25 2.44 13.26 0.19
CA ASN A 25 1.71 14.28 -0.58
C ASN A 25 0.29 14.57 -0.06
N GLY A 26 0.10 14.50 1.26
CA GLY A 26 -1.19 14.75 1.90
C GLY A 26 -2.18 13.57 1.82
N LEU A 27 -1.82 12.48 1.14
CA LEU A 27 -2.62 11.25 1.11
C LEU A 27 -2.09 10.27 2.17
N PRO A 28 -2.98 9.55 2.90
CA PRO A 28 -2.57 8.57 3.90
C PRO A 28 -2.29 7.21 3.26
N TRP A 29 -1.09 6.68 3.53
CA TRP A 29 -0.58 5.42 3.03
C TRP A 29 -0.33 4.45 4.17
N ARG A 30 -0.46 3.16 3.88
CA ARG A 30 -0.16 2.10 4.84
C ARG A 30 0.27 0.82 4.15
N ILE A 31 1.26 0.16 4.74
CA ILE A 31 1.69 -1.18 4.36
C ILE A 31 0.95 -2.24 5.18
N LYS A 32 0.61 -3.35 4.54
CA LYS A 32 0.09 -4.58 5.12
C LYS A 32 0.98 -5.76 4.76
N ILE A 33 1.38 -6.52 5.76
CA ILE A 33 2.03 -7.82 5.61
C ILE A 33 0.97 -8.90 5.81
N LYS A 34 1.00 -9.95 4.99
CA LYS A 34 0.05 -11.06 5.03
C LYS A 34 0.82 -12.38 5.02
N ASP A 35 0.44 -13.30 5.90
CA ASP A 35 0.87 -14.69 5.83
C ASP A 35 0.09 -15.38 4.70
N CYS A 36 0.83 -15.85 3.70
CA CYS A 36 0.31 -16.55 2.52
C CYS A 36 0.75 -18.02 2.48
N GLY A 37 1.12 -18.61 3.62
CA GLY A 37 1.62 -19.98 3.71
C GLY A 37 3.14 -20.02 3.60
N ASP A 38 3.66 -20.39 2.43
CA ASP A 38 5.11 -20.44 2.19
C ASP A 38 5.70 -19.05 1.90
N TYR A 39 4.84 -18.07 1.62
CA TYR A 39 5.22 -16.71 1.28
C TYR A 39 4.72 -15.69 2.31
N VAL A 40 5.46 -14.61 2.44
CA VAL A 40 5.03 -13.39 3.11
C VAL A 40 4.61 -12.39 2.06
N GLY A 41 3.32 -12.08 1.99
CA GLY A 41 2.78 -11.09 1.07
C GLY A 41 2.95 -9.67 1.59
N LEU A 42 3.30 -8.73 0.71
CA LEU A 42 3.51 -7.32 1.02
C LEU A 42 2.63 -6.43 0.14
N HIS A 43 1.81 -5.60 0.79
CA HIS A 43 0.83 -4.78 0.11
C HIS A 43 0.81 -3.34 0.63
N LEU A 44 0.44 -2.42 -0.24
CA LEU A 44 0.30 -0.99 -0.01
C LEU A 44 -1.17 -0.57 -0.20
N HIS A 45 -1.61 0.38 0.60
CA HIS A 45 -2.95 0.97 0.50
C HIS A 45 -2.88 2.48 0.67
N CYS A 46 -3.66 3.18 -0.15
CA CYS A 46 -3.91 4.61 -0.02
C CYS A 46 -5.35 4.80 0.47
N TYR A 47 -5.53 5.33 1.67
CA TYR A 47 -6.85 5.63 2.23
C TYR A 47 -7.31 7.00 1.72
N GLY A 48 -7.92 7.02 0.54
CA GLY A 48 -8.57 8.23 0.05
C GLY A 48 -9.72 8.72 0.93
N ASP A 49 -10.45 9.70 0.42
CA ASP A 49 -11.79 9.95 0.93
C ASP A 49 -12.71 8.81 0.48
N GLU A 50 -12.97 7.84 1.37
CA GLU A 50 -13.85 6.70 1.10
C GLU A 50 -15.32 7.12 0.88
N THR A 51 -15.69 8.35 1.21
CA THR A 51 -17.04 8.89 0.99
C THR A 51 -17.19 9.59 -0.37
N ASP A 52 -16.07 10.02 -0.96
CA ASP A 52 -16.03 10.57 -2.31
C ASP A 52 -15.74 9.45 -3.32
N MET A 53 -16.80 8.92 -3.93
CA MET A 53 -16.69 7.88 -4.96
C MET A 53 -15.92 8.34 -6.21
N ALA A 54 -15.73 9.65 -6.41
CA ALA A 54 -14.90 10.19 -7.49
C ALA A 54 -13.42 10.31 -7.11
N TRP A 55 -13.06 10.06 -5.84
CA TRP A 55 -11.69 10.08 -5.38
C TRP A 55 -10.85 9.06 -6.12
N THR A 56 -9.73 9.52 -6.70
CA THR A 56 -8.72 8.64 -7.28
C THR A 56 -7.31 9.17 -7.02
N CYS A 57 -6.36 8.26 -6.86
CA CYS A 57 -4.92 8.53 -6.80
C CYS A 57 -4.18 7.60 -7.76
N ARG A 58 -3.28 8.15 -8.57
CA ARG A 58 -2.40 7.41 -9.46
C ARG A 58 -1.02 7.38 -8.84
N ALA A 59 -0.60 6.20 -8.39
CA ALA A 59 0.71 6.05 -7.80
C ALA A 59 1.36 4.76 -8.27
N ALA A 60 2.65 4.85 -8.57
CA ALA A 60 3.50 3.67 -8.69
C ALA A 60 4.11 3.36 -7.33
N PHE A 61 4.40 2.09 -7.09
CA PHE A 61 5.13 1.69 -5.89
C PHE A 61 6.15 0.60 -6.17
N GLN A 62 7.17 0.56 -5.31
CA GLN A 62 8.14 -0.52 -5.26
C GLN A 62 8.26 -1.02 -3.83
N CYS A 63 8.06 -2.32 -3.65
CA CYS A 63 8.22 -3.03 -2.40
C CYS A 63 9.65 -3.55 -2.28
N SER A 64 10.18 -3.59 -1.05
CA SER A 64 11.52 -4.12 -0.75
C SER A 64 11.65 -4.54 0.71
N VAL A 65 12.70 -5.29 1.02
CA VAL A 65 13.15 -5.58 2.39
C VAL A 65 14.44 -4.82 2.65
N ILE A 66 14.53 -4.12 3.77
CA ILE A 66 15.77 -3.44 4.16
C ILE A 66 16.75 -4.46 4.74
N SER A 67 17.97 -4.47 4.24
CA SER A 67 19.04 -5.33 4.76
C SER A 67 19.29 -5.06 6.24
N CYS A 68 19.38 -6.11 7.06
CA CYS A 68 19.82 -6.00 8.45
C CYS A 68 21.35 -5.85 8.58
N ASN A 69 22.09 -6.17 7.53
CA ASN A 69 23.56 -6.09 7.51
C ASN A 69 24.06 -4.71 7.09
N ASN A 70 23.38 -4.08 6.13
CA ASN A 70 23.76 -2.78 5.57
C ASN A 70 22.60 -1.80 5.67
N ARG A 71 22.72 -0.80 6.56
CA ARG A 71 21.66 0.20 6.75
C ARG A 71 21.38 0.94 5.43
N GLY A 72 20.13 0.89 5.00
CA GLY A 72 19.63 1.61 3.81
C GLY A 72 19.72 0.83 2.50
N GLU A 73 20.39 -0.32 2.48
CA GLU A 73 20.34 -1.23 1.34
C GLU A 73 18.96 -1.90 1.26
N CYS A 74 18.34 -1.86 0.09
CA CYS A 74 17.04 -2.48 -0.18
C CYS A 74 17.25 -3.73 -1.05
N LEU A 75 16.84 -4.88 -0.54
CA LEU A 75 16.88 -6.19 -1.18
C LEU A 75 15.46 -6.61 -1.58
N MET A 76 15.31 -7.68 -2.37
CA MET A 76 14.01 -8.25 -2.77
C MET A 76 13.05 -7.19 -3.34
N LYS A 77 13.56 -6.40 -4.29
CA LYS A 77 12.78 -5.30 -4.88
C LYS A 77 11.76 -5.86 -5.87
N GLN A 78 10.49 -5.49 -5.70
CA GLN A 78 9.41 -5.84 -6.63
C GLN A 78 8.54 -4.62 -6.91
N GLY A 79 8.19 -4.42 -8.19
CA GLY A 79 7.45 -3.26 -8.68
C GLY A 79 8.33 -2.21 -9.35
N GLU A 80 7.70 -1.35 -10.17
CA GLU A 80 8.36 -0.33 -10.97
C GLU A 80 7.78 1.06 -10.69
N LEU A 81 8.63 2.05 -10.43
CA LEU A 81 8.22 3.42 -10.10
C LEU A 81 7.77 4.26 -11.32
N ASN A 82 7.64 3.66 -12.50
CA ASN A 82 7.15 4.29 -13.73
C ASN A 82 5.79 3.71 -14.19
N SER A 83 5.31 2.63 -13.56
CA SER A 83 4.02 2.00 -13.84
C SER A 83 3.11 2.20 -12.64
N PHE A 84 2.03 2.94 -12.83
CA PHE A 84 1.13 3.30 -11.73
C PHE A 84 -0.10 2.41 -11.69
N ASP A 85 -0.60 2.21 -10.47
CA ASP A 85 -1.94 1.71 -10.20
C ASP A 85 -2.88 2.87 -9.88
N ILE A 86 -4.18 2.63 -10.07
CA ILE A 86 -5.23 3.60 -9.75
C ILE A 86 -5.93 3.19 -8.46
N TYR A 87 -5.63 3.92 -7.39
CA TYR A 87 -6.33 3.87 -6.13
C TYR A 87 -7.62 4.68 -6.26
N HIS A 88 -8.71 4.19 -5.69
CA HIS A 88 -10.04 4.81 -5.66
C HIS A 88 -10.74 4.46 -4.35
N ALA A 89 -11.91 5.04 -4.05
CA ALA A 89 -12.57 4.91 -2.74
C ALA A 89 -12.83 3.45 -2.30
N ASN A 90 -13.06 2.54 -3.25
CA ASN A 90 -13.25 1.10 -3.03
C ASN A 90 -11.99 0.25 -3.24
N SER A 91 -10.84 0.88 -3.48
CA SER A 91 -9.59 0.14 -3.67
C SER A 91 -9.26 -0.65 -2.42
N LEU A 92 -8.84 -1.89 -2.65
CA LEU A 92 -8.21 -2.69 -1.61
C LEU A 92 -6.70 -2.45 -1.66
N PHE A 93 -5.97 -3.27 -0.92
CA PHE A 93 -4.52 -3.27 -0.90
C PHE A 93 -3.97 -3.77 -2.24
N TRP A 94 -3.07 -3.00 -2.87
CA TRP A 94 -2.28 -3.42 -4.02
C TRP A 94 -0.96 -4.01 -3.56
N GLY A 95 -0.46 -5.08 -4.19
CA GLY A 95 0.78 -5.71 -3.74
C GLY A 95 0.97 -7.11 -4.29
N TYR A 96 1.81 -7.87 -3.60
CA TYR A 96 2.24 -9.19 -4.02
C TYR A 96 1.98 -10.19 -2.89
N ASP A 97 1.14 -11.20 -3.14
CA ASP A 97 0.87 -12.27 -2.17
C ASP A 97 2.08 -13.22 -2.04
N ASP A 98 2.92 -13.31 -3.07
CA ASP A 98 4.13 -14.12 -3.21
C ASP A 98 5.43 -13.29 -3.17
N PHE A 99 5.43 -12.17 -2.43
CA PHE A 99 6.54 -11.21 -2.42
C PHE A 99 7.91 -11.81 -2.03
N VAL A 100 7.96 -12.61 -0.97
CA VAL A 100 9.18 -13.29 -0.53
C VAL A 100 8.85 -14.61 0.16
N GLU A 101 9.62 -15.65 -0.15
CA GLU A 101 9.52 -16.93 0.53
C GLU A 101 9.95 -16.80 2.00
N PHE A 102 9.23 -17.49 2.88
CA PHE A 102 9.53 -17.45 4.30
C PHE A 102 10.91 -18.02 4.61
N GLU A 103 11.27 -19.14 3.98
CA GLU A 103 12.59 -19.77 4.18
C GLU A 103 13.72 -18.82 3.77
N GLU A 104 13.54 -18.12 2.64
CA GLU A 104 14.49 -17.12 2.17
C GLU A 104 14.59 -15.94 3.13
N LEU A 105 13.46 -15.46 3.65
CA LEU A 105 13.42 -14.35 4.60
C LEU A 105 14.14 -14.69 5.91
N MET A 106 14.02 -15.94 6.38
CA MET A 106 14.57 -16.40 7.65
C MET A 106 16.01 -16.92 7.55
N ASP A 107 16.54 -17.19 6.36
CA ASP A 107 17.95 -17.54 6.21
C ASP A 107 18.82 -16.30 6.50
N VAL A 108 19.50 -16.34 7.64
CA VAL A 108 20.40 -15.27 8.11
C VAL A 108 21.46 -14.90 7.08
N LYS A 109 21.85 -15.83 6.20
CA LYS A 109 22.82 -15.58 5.12
C LYS A 109 22.31 -14.57 4.09
N ASN A 110 21.00 -14.44 3.93
CA ASN A 110 20.38 -13.50 3.00
C ASN A 110 20.36 -12.07 3.55
N GLY A 111 20.62 -11.88 4.84
CA GLY A 111 20.68 -10.56 5.46
C GLY A 111 19.35 -9.81 5.51
N LEU A 112 18.23 -10.53 5.47
CA LEU A 112 16.86 -10.01 5.50
C LEU A 112 16.28 -10.00 6.93
N TYR A 113 16.69 -10.96 7.76
CA TYR A 113 16.20 -11.16 9.12
C TYR A 113 17.27 -10.84 10.17
N ASP A 114 16.92 -9.95 11.11
CA ASP A 114 17.73 -9.67 12.30
C ASP A 114 17.40 -10.68 13.40
N GLU A 115 18.27 -11.67 13.58
CA GLU A 115 18.11 -12.72 14.59
C GLU A 115 18.13 -12.18 16.02
N LYS A 116 18.91 -11.11 16.28
CA LYS A 116 19.04 -10.53 17.63
C LYS A 116 17.80 -9.75 18.01
N ALA A 117 17.24 -9.00 17.07
CA ALA A 117 16.03 -8.21 17.28
C ALA A 117 14.73 -9.01 17.04
N ASP A 118 14.84 -10.21 16.45
CA ASP A 118 13.72 -11.01 15.95
C ASP A 118 12.78 -10.19 15.05
N ALA A 119 13.38 -9.53 14.04
CA ALA A 119 12.71 -8.54 13.22
C ALA A 119 13.09 -8.60 11.74
N VAL A 120 12.14 -8.21 10.89
CA VAL A 120 12.32 -7.94 9.46
C VAL A 120 11.77 -6.55 9.19
N THR A 121 12.46 -5.75 8.37
CA THR A 121 12.02 -4.40 8.01
C THR A 121 11.59 -4.35 6.55
N PHE A 122 10.30 -4.16 6.32
CA PHE A 122 9.74 -3.98 4.98
C PHE A 122 9.67 -2.49 4.64
N LYS A 123 9.80 -2.17 3.35
CA LYS A 123 9.70 -0.81 2.82
C LYS A 123 8.87 -0.81 1.55
N ALA A 124 7.98 0.18 1.43
CA ALA A 124 7.37 0.55 0.16
C ALA A 124 7.83 1.96 -0.20
N GLU A 125 8.32 2.14 -1.42
CA GLU A 125 8.58 3.44 -2.02
C GLU A 125 7.41 3.78 -2.94
N VAL A 126 6.86 4.99 -2.79
CA VAL A 126 5.68 5.44 -3.53
C VAL A 126 6.07 6.63 -4.38
N LYS A 127 5.77 6.54 -5.67
CA LYS A 127 5.83 7.68 -6.60
C LYS A 127 4.41 8.04 -7.00
N ASP A 128 3.92 9.08 -6.37
CA ASP A 128 2.63 9.68 -6.67
C ASP A 128 2.73 10.54 -7.93
N PHE A 129 1.81 10.32 -8.88
CA PHE A 129 1.63 11.12 -10.09
C PHE A 129 0.46 12.09 -9.98
N CYS A 130 -0.28 12.07 -8.87
CA CYS A 130 -1.43 12.92 -8.58
C CYS A 130 -1.11 14.18 -7.76
N GLY A 131 0.13 14.36 -7.32
CA GLY A 131 0.56 15.46 -6.42
C GLY A 131 0.22 16.89 -6.88
N GLU A 132 -0.08 17.11 -8.17
CA GLU A 132 -0.61 18.40 -8.66
C GLU A 132 -2.14 18.42 -8.85
N ASN A 133 -2.77 17.28 -9.13
CA ASN A 133 -4.18 17.25 -9.52
C ASN A 133 -5.15 17.08 -8.35
N TYR A 134 -4.72 16.54 -7.20
CA TYR A 134 -5.62 16.39 -6.05
C TYR A 134 -6.01 17.74 -5.43
N ILE A 135 -5.03 18.65 -5.26
CA ILE A 135 -5.30 20.01 -4.79
C ILE A 135 -6.13 20.78 -5.82
N ASN A 136 -5.88 20.57 -7.12
CA ASN A 136 -6.62 21.23 -8.18
C ASN A 136 -8.08 20.72 -8.30
N ASN A 137 -8.32 19.41 -8.22
CA ASN A 137 -9.68 18.86 -8.32
C ASN A 137 -10.54 19.13 -7.09
N LEU A 138 -9.99 19.06 -5.86
CA LEU A 138 -10.74 19.48 -4.66
C LEU A 138 -11.03 20.99 -4.72
N CYS A 139 -10.05 21.80 -5.16
CA CYS A 139 -10.26 23.23 -5.36
C CYS A 139 -11.26 23.55 -6.48
N GLU A 140 -11.42 22.69 -7.49
CA GLU A 140 -12.40 22.87 -8.56
C GLU A 140 -13.79 22.35 -8.17
N SER A 141 -13.90 21.22 -7.46
CA SER A 141 -15.19 20.73 -6.98
C SER A 141 -15.80 21.61 -5.88
N ASP A 142 -14.96 22.26 -5.06
CA ASP A 142 -15.39 23.28 -4.10
C ASP A 142 -15.85 24.59 -4.77
N LYS A 143 -15.46 24.83 -6.03
CA LYS A 143 -15.98 25.93 -6.85
C LYS A 143 -17.31 25.59 -7.53
N LEU A 144 -17.69 24.31 -7.59
CA LEU A 144 -18.94 23.87 -8.20
C LEU A 144 -20.11 24.05 -7.24
N GLY A 145 -21.21 24.60 -7.76
CA GLY A 145 -22.47 24.65 -7.03
C GLY A 145 -23.04 23.24 -6.78
N VAL A 146 -24.05 23.18 -5.93
CA VAL A 146 -24.72 21.92 -5.56
C VAL A 146 -25.33 21.22 -6.79
N ASN A 147 -25.81 22.00 -7.77
CA ASN A 147 -26.44 21.47 -8.97
C ASN A 147 -25.42 20.84 -9.93
N GLU A 148 -24.28 21.50 -10.20
CA GLU A 148 -23.27 20.92 -11.09
C GLU A 148 -22.69 19.62 -10.52
N ARG A 149 -22.55 19.53 -9.19
CA ARG A 149 -22.13 18.29 -8.52
C ARG A 149 -23.15 17.16 -8.66
N ASN A 150 -24.45 17.47 -8.62
CA ASN A 150 -25.50 16.47 -8.81
C ASN A 150 -25.57 15.98 -10.26
N GLU A 151 -25.44 16.87 -11.25
CA GLU A 151 -25.37 16.47 -12.67
C GLU A 151 -24.17 15.59 -12.98
N LEU A 152 -23.00 15.90 -12.39
CA LEU A 152 -21.80 15.07 -12.51
C LEU A 152 -22.02 13.67 -11.91
N LYS A 153 -22.69 13.57 -10.76
CA LYS A 153 -23.05 12.29 -10.14
C LYS A 153 -24.01 11.48 -11.01
N GLU A 154 -25.04 12.11 -11.57
CA GLU A 154 -25.97 11.44 -12.48
C GLU A 154 -25.26 10.89 -13.72
N ARG A 155 -24.39 11.71 -14.34
CA ARG A 155 -23.61 11.27 -15.50
C ARG A 155 -22.61 10.16 -15.19
N HIS A 156 -22.01 10.15 -14.00
CA HIS A 156 -21.15 9.05 -13.57
C HIS A 156 -21.94 7.75 -13.46
N ASN A 157 -23.13 7.81 -12.85
CA ASN A 157 -24.02 6.64 -12.73
C ASN A 157 -24.49 6.11 -14.10
N GLU A 158 -24.78 6.99 -15.07
CA GLU A 158 -25.14 6.59 -16.43
C GLU A 158 -23.99 5.92 -17.19
N LEU A 159 -22.76 6.41 -17.00
CA LEU A 159 -21.58 5.95 -17.76
C LEU A 159 -20.98 4.66 -17.21
N PHE A 160 -21.01 4.48 -15.90
CA PHE A 160 -20.34 3.36 -15.23
C PHE A 160 -21.30 2.33 -14.65
N GLY A 161 -22.60 2.64 -14.59
CA GLY A 161 -23.63 1.75 -14.06
C GLY A 161 -23.50 1.57 -12.55
N THR A 162 -24.57 1.79 -11.79
CA THR A 162 -24.65 1.34 -10.40
C THR A 162 -24.88 -0.17 -10.39
N GLU A 163 -24.01 -0.94 -9.72
CA GLU A 163 -24.49 -2.16 -9.04
C GLU A 163 -25.46 -1.79 -7.92
#